data_AF-A0A915U559-F1
#
_entry.id   AF-A0A915U559-F1
#
_cell.length_a   1.000
_cell.length_b   1.000
_cell.length_c   1.000
_cell.angle_alpha   90.00
_cell.angle_beta   90.00
_cell.angle_gamma   90.00
#
_symmetry.space_group_name_H-M   'P 1'
#
loop_
_entity.id
_entity.type
_entity.pdbx_description
1 polymer ?
#
loop_
_entity_poly.entity_id
_entity_poly.type
_entity_poly.pdbx_seq_one_letter_code
_entity_poly.pdbx_strand_id
1 'polypeptide(L)'
;MLEADRLIASTDVELDALFRQATTLPLASFVNTGAHRIDVSRREIVNDARWKGFLPKGLPLDEVAARLSTGYAKRFWMQRARCLGETQYLDGRVNLKHVLEEVTLEQPVNDLDAGRYILLRYTDPVFEHIFYDTMKMVSTDVILYRGYTGQFPGGRRGWTAPLLRRYGFGQAGVDDHEALVRRATAVSRRHLLGRWRMDLVHGRQSVGVAHLTCSSSTRGPVESRLEPTDAGRGVLPPALVDHLTGPDLVAAAPELRRLDDDLLLGTWVTDLTGPYARLVLGGSLPLFRPTKDARGRRRFALHYMLTRDA
;
A
#
# COMPACT_ATOMS: atom_id res chain seq x y z
N MET A 1 13.63 -5.61 12.69
CA MET A 1 13.01 -5.78 11.35
C MET A 1 11.74 -6.58 11.53
N LEU A 2 10.61 -6.11 11.03
CA LEU A 2 9.32 -6.78 11.22
C LEU A 2 9.26 -8.04 10.34
N GLU A 3 8.55 -9.08 10.78
CA GLU A 3 8.28 -10.28 9.95
C GLU A 3 7.66 -9.90 8.59
N ALA A 4 6.81 -8.87 8.60
CA ALA A 4 6.23 -8.25 7.42
C ALA A 4 7.27 -7.78 6.40
N ASP A 5 8.33 -7.08 6.83
CA ASP A 5 9.35 -6.54 5.92
C ASP A 5 10.08 -7.66 5.18
N ARG A 6 10.36 -8.77 5.88
CA ARG A 6 10.98 -9.95 5.28
C ARG A 6 10.06 -10.56 4.22
N LEU A 7 8.79 -10.79 4.53
CA LEU A 7 7.82 -11.39 3.61
C LEU A 7 7.61 -10.52 2.36
N ILE A 8 7.57 -9.20 2.52
CA ILE A 8 7.45 -8.24 1.42
C ILE A 8 8.69 -8.27 0.52
N ALA A 9 9.87 -8.53 1.11
CA ALA A 9 11.12 -8.59 0.38
C ALA A 9 11.36 -9.94 -0.32
N SER A 10 10.54 -10.96 -0.07
CA SER A 10 10.73 -12.32 -0.57
C SER A 10 10.33 -12.51 -2.04
N THR A 11 10.97 -13.50 -2.66
CA THR A 11 10.68 -14.01 -4.00
C THR A 11 9.51 -15.00 -3.99
N ASP A 12 8.98 -15.33 -5.17
CA ASP A 12 7.95 -16.37 -5.31
C ASP A 12 8.39 -17.70 -4.72
N VAL A 13 9.65 -18.09 -4.97
CA VAL A 13 10.21 -19.37 -4.52
C VAL A 13 10.27 -19.45 -2.99
N GLU A 14 10.70 -18.38 -2.32
CA GLU A 14 10.78 -18.34 -0.86
C GLU A 14 9.39 -18.38 -0.22
N LEU A 15 8.43 -17.63 -0.78
CA LEU A 15 7.05 -17.60 -0.29
C LEU A 15 6.34 -18.94 -0.54
N ASP A 16 6.61 -19.59 -1.67
CA ASP A 16 6.07 -20.90 -2.01
C ASP A 16 6.56 -21.99 -1.04
N ALA A 17 7.85 -21.96 -0.69
CA ALA A 17 8.43 -22.86 0.30
C ALA A 17 7.74 -22.71 1.67
N LEU A 18 7.52 -21.47 2.12
CA LEU A 18 6.78 -21.18 3.35
C LEU A 18 5.32 -21.67 3.26
N PHE A 19 4.65 -21.46 2.13
CA PHE A 19 3.27 -21.91 1.92
C PHE A 19 3.15 -23.43 2.02
N ARG A 20 4.09 -24.20 1.46
CA ARG A 20 4.08 -25.67 1.55
C ARG A 20 4.22 -26.17 2.99
N GLN A 21 5.12 -25.56 3.75
CA GLN A 21 5.41 -25.97 5.13
C GLN A 21 4.32 -25.58 6.13
N ALA A 22 3.51 -24.58 5.80
CA ALA A 22 2.51 -24.06 6.72
C ALA A 22 1.25 -24.92 6.83
N THR A 23 0.64 -24.90 8.01
CA THR A 23 -0.75 -25.29 8.25
C THR A 23 -1.63 -24.04 8.31
N THR A 24 -2.88 -24.13 7.87
CA THR A 24 -3.81 -22.98 7.96
C THR A 24 -4.58 -22.96 9.28
N LEU A 25 -4.77 -21.76 9.83
CA LEU A 25 -5.81 -21.48 10.82
C LEU A 25 -7.22 -21.64 10.20
N PRO A 26 -8.28 -21.79 11.04
CA PRO A 26 -9.65 -21.91 10.58
C PRO A 26 -10.15 -20.68 9.79
N LEU A 27 -11.11 -20.88 8.89
CA LEU A 27 -11.71 -19.86 8.04
C LEU A 27 -12.24 -18.65 8.81
N ALA A 28 -12.81 -18.86 9.99
CA ALA A 28 -13.32 -17.78 10.83
C ALA A 28 -12.23 -16.74 11.19
N SER A 29 -10.96 -17.14 11.25
CA SER A 29 -9.83 -16.26 11.56
C SER A 29 -9.48 -15.29 10.44
N PHE A 30 -9.92 -15.53 9.20
CA PHE A 30 -9.68 -14.66 8.06
C PHE A 30 -10.53 -13.38 8.13
N VAL A 31 -11.65 -13.42 8.84
CA VAL A 31 -12.65 -12.35 8.85
C VAL A 31 -12.08 -11.05 9.42
N ASN A 32 -12.34 -9.95 8.71
CA ASN A 32 -11.88 -8.62 9.11
C ASN A 32 -12.79 -8.02 10.18
N THR A 33 -12.19 -7.42 11.21
CA THR A 33 -12.91 -6.72 12.29
C THR A 33 -13.17 -5.25 12.00
N GLY A 34 -12.46 -4.66 11.03
CA GLY A 34 -12.52 -3.21 10.77
C GLY A 34 -11.56 -2.37 11.61
N ALA A 35 -10.79 -2.97 12.52
CA ALA A 35 -9.89 -2.23 13.41
C ALA A 35 -8.74 -1.55 12.63
N HIS A 36 -8.41 -0.31 12.99
CA HIS A 36 -7.24 0.41 12.49
C HIS A 36 -6.50 1.06 13.66
N ARG A 37 -5.32 0.55 13.99
CA ARG A 37 -4.47 0.98 15.12
C ARG A 37 -3.10 1.37 14.62
N ILE A 38 -2.53 2.41 15.23
CA ILE A 38 -1.22 2.95 14.90
C ILE A 38 -0.43 3.04 16.20
N ASP A 39 0.74 2.41 16.21
CA ASP A 39 1.75 2.56 17.26
C ASP A 39 2.90 3.40 16.71
N VAL A 40 2.94 4.67 17.12
CA VAL A 40 3.95 5.63 16.67
C VAL A 40 5.33 5.25 17.21
N SER A 41 5.42 4.77 18.45
CA SER A 41 6.70 4.42 19.09
C SER A 41 7.38 3.24 18.39
N ARG A 42 6.58 2.28 17.93
CA ARG A 42 7.07 1.08 17.23
C ARG A 42 7.14 1.25 15.71
N ARG A 43 6.63 2.36 15.17
CA ARG A 43 6.47 2.59 13.71
C ARG A 43 5.61 1.50 13.05
N GLU A 44 4.59 1.02 13.75
CA GLU A 44 3.75 -0.09 13.32
C GLU A 44 2.30 0.35 13.05
N ILE A 45 1.70 -0.23 12.02
CA ILE A 45 0.29 -0.11 11.66
C ILE A 45 -0.35 -1.49 11.76
N VAL A 46 -1.51 -1.56 12.39
CA VAL A 46 -2.42 -2.71 12.32
C VAL A 46 -3.72 -2.25 11.68
N ASN A 47 -3.95 -2.66 10.44
CA ASN A 47 -5.13 -2.33 9.65
C ASN A 47 -5.88 -3.62 9.28
N ASP A 48 -6.87 -3.96 10.10
CA ASP A 48 -7.74 -5.11 9.92
C ASP A 48 -9.09 -4.73 9.27
N ALA A 49 -9.15 -3.57 8.60
CA ALA A 49 -10.25 -3.28 7.69
C ALA A 49 -10.15 -4.10 6.41
N ARG A 50 -8.91 -4.43 5.99
CA ARG A 50 -8.60 -5.25 4.82
C ARG A 50 -7.24 -5.93 4.98
N TRP A 51 -7.10 -7.10 4.40
CA TRP A 51 -5.82 -7.75 4.17
C TRP A 51 -5.10 -7.09 3.00
N LYS A 52 -3.93 -6.52 3.25
CA LYS A 52 -3.13 -5.79 2.27
C LYS A 52 -2.19 -6.72 1.51
N GLY A 53 -2.25 -6.67 0.19
CA GLY A 53 -1.47 -7.55 -0.66
C GLY A 53 -0.15 -6.99 -1.12
N PHE A 54 0.86 -7.86 -1.19
CA PHE A 54 2.19 -7.57 -1.72
C PHE A 54 2.55 -8.62 -2.75
N LEU A 55 3.11 -8.21 -3.89
CA LEU A 55 3.58 -9.14 -4.92
C LEU A 55 5.03 -9.56 -4.62
N PRO A 56 5.43 -10.79 -4.96
CA PRO A 56 6.80 -11.26 -4.76
C PRO A 56 7.80 -10.50 -5.63
N LYS A 57 9.06 -10.45 -5.19
CA LYS A 57 10.15 -9.91 -6.00
C LYS A 57 10.51 -10.80 -7.18
N GLY A 58 10.93 -10.19 -8.29
CA GLY A 58 11.60 -10.87 -9.41
C GLY A 58 10.71 -11.44 -10.52
N LEU A 59 9.40 -11.16 -10.55
CA LEU A 59 8.51 -11.60 -11.63
C LEU A 59 8.81 -10.84 -12.96
N PRO A 60 8.98 -11.52 -14.12
CA PRO A 60 9.37 -10.85 -15.37
C PRO A 60 8.20 -10.54 -16.35
N LEU A 61 8.37 -9.41 -17.09
CA LEU A 61 7.68 -8.83 -18.27
C LEU A 61 6.71 -7.64 -18.00
N ASP A 62 7.20 -6.40 -18.25
CA ASP A 62 6.51 -5.08 -18.33
C ASP A 62 5.65 -4.62 -17.11
N GLU A 63 6.21 -4.66 -15.88
CA GLU A 63 5.61 -4.29 -14.56
C GLU A 63 4.21 -4.89 -14.20
N VAL A 64 3.61 -5.76 -15.00
CA VAL A 64 2.30 -6.45 -14.82
C VAL A 64 1.19 -5.72 -14.02
N ALA A 65 0.82 -4.46 -14.22
CA ALA A 65 1.38 -3.37 -15.01
C ALA A 65 1.37 -2.15 -14.06
N ALA A 66 2.54 -1.55 -13.80
CA ALA A 66 2.84 -0.77 -12.59
C ALA A 66 2.33 -1.42 -11.30
N ARG A 67 2.52 -2.75 -11.20
CA ARG A 67 2.12 -3.69 -10.13
C ARG A 67 0.65 -3.60 -9.72
N LEU A 68 -0.26 -3.68 -10.71
CA LEU A 68 -1.72 -3.47 -10.60
C LEU A 68 -2.09 -2.14 -9.89
N SER A 69 -1.23 -1.14 -10.13
CA SER A 69 -1.28 0.31 -9.92
C SER A 69 -1.68 0.87 -8.54
N THR A 70 -1.11 0.33 -7.44
CA THR A 70 -0.89 0.91 -6.07
C THR A 70 -0.96 -0.09 -4.92
N GLY A 71 -1.34 -1.32 -5.22
CA GLY A 71 -1.62 -2.36 -4.24
C GLY A 71 -3.07 -2.81 -4.28
N TYR A 72 -3.28 -4.08 -3.98
CA TYR A 72 -4.60 -4.69 -3.85
C TYR A 72 -4.88 -5.01 -2.39
N ALA A 73 -6.15 -5.19 -2.07
CA ALA A 73 -6.53 -5.64 -0.75
C ALA A 73 -7.74 -6.56 -0.81
N LYS A 74 -7.82 -7.51 0.12
CA LYS A 74 -8.97 -8.39 0.26
C LYS A 74 -9.70 -8.05 1.55
N ARG A 75 -11.03 -8.05 1.51
CA ARG A 75 -11.86 -7.96 2.71
C ARG A 75 -12.73 -9.20 2.80
N PHE A 76 -12.82 -9.79 3.98
CA PHE A 76 -13.59 -10.99 4.26
C PHE A 76 -14.58 -10.75 5.40
N TRP A 77 -15.81 -11.24 5.25
CA TRP A 77 -16.86 -11.14 6.26
C TRP A 77 -17.79 -12.35 6.25
N MET A 78 -18.42 -12.62 7.38
CA MET A 78 -19.47 -13.62 7.47
C MET A 78 -20.81 -13.01 7.06
N GLN A 79 -21.54 -13.70 6.19
CA GLN A 79 -22.95 -13.44 5.95
C GLN A 79 -23.72 -14.74 6.13
N ARG A 80 -24.56 -14.79 7.17
CA ARG A 80 -25.18 -16.04 7.65
C ARG A 80 -24.07 -17.06 7.98
N ALA A 81 -24.06 -18.21 7.31
CA ALA A 81 -23.06 -19.26 7.48
C ALA A 81 -21.99 -19.29 6.37
N ARG A 82 -21.97 -18.29 5.46
CA ARG A 82 -21.00 -18.23 4.35
C ARG A 82 -19.96 -17.16 4.61
N CYS A 83 -18.71 -17.46 4.30
CA CYS A 83 -17.64 -16.47 4.26
C CYS A 83 -17.61 -15.84 2.87
N LEU A 84 -17.89 -14.54 2.81
CA LEU A 84 -17.87 -13.75 1.60
C LEU A 84 -16.66 -12.83 1.61
N GLY A 85 -16.30 -12.35 0.43
CA GLY A 85 -15.29 -11.33 0.35
C GLY A 85 -15.32 -10.51 -0.93
N GLU A 86 -14.43 -9.53 -0.95
CA GLU A 86 -14.13 -8.72 -2.12
C GLU A 86 -12.61 -8.54 -2.25
N THR A 87 -12.10 -8.56 -3.48
CA THR A 87 -10.74 -8.14 -3.81
C THR A 87 -10.82 -6.78 -4.51
N GLN A 88 -10.10 -5.80 -3.97
CA GLN A 88 -10.04 -4.44 -4.50
C GLN A 88 -8.73 -4.20 -5.24
N TYR A 89 -8.82 -3.63 -6.44
CA TYR A 89 -7.69 -3.15 -7.23
C TYR A 89 -7.87 -1.67 -7.57
N LEU A 90 -6.78 -1.01 -8.02
CA LEU A 90 -6.81 0.36 -8.55
C LEU A 90 -7.51 1.35 -7.60
N ASP A 91 -7.14 1.34 -6.31
CA ASP A 91 -7.77 2.18 -5.29
C ASP A 91 -9.27 1.98 -5.08
N GLY A 92 -9.75 0.75 -5.28
CA GLY A 92 -11.15 0.38 -5.06
C GLY A 92 -12.06 0.66 -6.26
N ARG A 93 -11.48 1.03 -7.41
CA ARG A 93 -12.24 1.20 -8.68
C ARG A 93 -12.69 -0.13 -9.26
N VAL A 94 -11.94 -1.19 -9.01
CA VAL A 94 -12.29 -2.56 -9.41
C VAL A 94 -12.50 -3.35 -8.13
N ASN A 95 -13.70 -3.93 -7.97
CA ASN A 95 -14.09 -4.73 -6.82
C ASN A 95 -14.63 -6.06 -7.33
N LEU A 96 -13.88 -7.14 -7.08
CA LEU A 96 -14.27 -8.49 -7.50
C LEU A 96 -14.82 -9.24 -6.29
N LYS A 97 -16.06 -9.72 -6.38
CA LYS A 97 -16.70 -10.49 -5.32
C LYS A 97 -16.23 -11.94 -5.34
N HIS A 98 -16.10 -12.53 -4.17
CA HIS A 98 -15.72 -13.93 -4.00
C HIS A 98 -16.35 -14.56 -2.77
N VAL A 99 -16.26 -15.89 -2.73
CA VAL A 99 -16.64 -16.72 -1.59
C VAL A 99 -15.42 -17.50 -1.12
N LEU A 100 -15.35 -17.76 0.18
CA LEU A 100 -14.30 -18.55 0.80
C LEU A 100 -14.89 -19.82 1.39
N GLU A 101 -14.20 -20.94 1.19
CA GLU A 101 -14.55 -22.24 1.73
C GLU A 101 -13.32 -22.99 2.24
N GLU A 102 -13.51 -23.80 3.29
CA GLU A 102 -12.47 -24.74 3.73
C GLU A 102 -12.50 -25.96 2.83
N VAL A 103 -11.34 -26.34 2.30
CA VAL A 103 -11.18 -27.57 1.52
C VAL A 103 -10.08 -28.43 2.15
N THR A 104 -10.28 -29.74 2.15
CA THR A 104 -9.26 -30.70 2.57
C THR A 104 -8.94 -31.61 1.39
N LEU A 105 -7.68 -31.65 1.01
CA LEU A 105 -7.16 -32.57 0.01
C LEU A 105 -6.63 -33.82 0.72
N GLU A 106 -7.21 -34.98 0.45
CA GLU A 106 -6.74 -36.24 1.04
C GLU A 106 -5.45 -36.77 0.40
N GLN A 107 -5.21 -36.38 -0.85
CA GLN A 107 -4.02 -36.71 -1.61
C GLN A 107 -3.50 -35.46 -2.34
N PRO A 108 -2.20 -35.41 -2.70
CA PRO A 108 -1.67 -34.32 -3.50
C PRO A 108 -2.42 -34.17 -4.83
N VAL A 109 -2.73 -32.94 -5.22
CA VAL A 109 -3.38 -32.61 -6.49
C VAL A 109 -2.67 -31.42 -7.11
N ASN A 110 -2.30 -31.54 -8.39
CA ASN A 110 -1.55 -30.52 -9.11
C ASN A 110 -0.24 -30.17 -8.36
N ASP A 111 -0.04 -28.92 -7.91
CA ASP A 111 1.11 -28.50 -7.11
C ASP A 111 0.79 -28.29 -5.62
N LEU A 112 -0.37 -28.78 -5.17
CA LEU A 112 -0.85 -28.73 -3.79
C LEU A 112 -0.65 -30.09 -3.12
N ASP A 113 0.00 -30.08 -1.95
CA ASP A 113 0.13 -31.27 -1.10
C ASP A 113 -1.21 -31.63 -0.43
N ALA A 114 -1.33 -32.86 0.07
CA ALA A 114 -2.46 -33.23 0.92
C ALA A 114 -2.54 -32.31 2.16
N GLY A 115 -3.75 -31.93 2.57
CA GLY A 115 -3.95 -31.07 3.72
C GLY A 115 -5.10 -30.08 3.55
N ARG A 116 -5.20 -29.16 4.51
CA ARG A 116 -6.27 -28.16 4.58
C ARG A 116 -5.86 -26.85 3.95
N TYR A 117 -6.79 -26.27 3.17
CA TYR A 117 -6.64 -24.99 2.51
C TYR A 117 -7.92 -24.18 2.65
N ILE A 118 -7.79 -22.86 2.51
CA ILE A 118 -8.93 -21.99 2.23
C ILE A 118 -8.94 -21.70 0.73
N LEU A 119 -10.04 -22.06 0.07
CA LEU A 119 -10.25 -21.80 -1.35
C LEU A 119 -11.07 -20.52 -1.52
N LEU A 120 -10.56 -19.58 -2.30
CA LEU A 120 -11.28 -18.38 -2.72
C LEU A 120 -11.74 -18.56 -4.17
N ARG A 121 -13.05 -18.48 -4.39
CA ARG A 121 -13.68 -18.52 -5.71
C ARG A 121 -14.31 -17.18 -6.04
N TYR A 122 -13.90 -16.58 -7.14
CA TYR A 122 -14.57 -15.39 -7.67
C TYR A 122 -15.99 -15.76 -8.12
N THR A 123 -16.95 -14.86 -7.86
CA THR A 123 -18.37 -15.04 -8.22
C THR A 123 -18.84 -14.03 -9.26
N ASP A 124 -17.92 -13.21 -9.77
CA ASP A 124 -18.22 -12.31 -10.87
C ASP A 124 -18.23 -13.13 -12.17
N PRO A 125 -19.28 -13.05 -13.01
CA PRO A 125 -19.41 -13.88 -14.22
C PRO A 125 -18.22 -13.78 -15.18
N VAL A 126 -17.50 -12.65 -15.17
CA VAL A 126 -16.31 -12.49 -16.02
C VAL A 126 -15.11 -13.26 -15.46
N PHE A 127 -15.04 -13.46 -14.14
CA PHE A 127 -13.84 -13.98 -13.46
C PHE A 127 -14.01 -15.36 -12.82
N GLU A 128 -15.25 -15.82 -12.61
CA GLU A 128 -15.55 -17.05 -11.85
C GLU A 128 -14.96 -18.34 -12.41
N HIS A 129 -14.56 -18.34 -13.69
CA HIS A 129 -13.91 -19.48 -14.35
C HIS A 129 -12.48 -19.20 -14.78
N ILE A 130 -11.96 -18.01 -14.48
CA ILE A 130 -10.64 -17.58 -14.92
C ILE A 130 -9.62 -17.70 -13.80
N PHE A 131 -9.98 -17.32 -12.57
CA PHE A 131 -9.04 -17.30 -11.45
C PHE A 131 -9.61 -17.93 -10.18
N TYR A 132 -8.72 -18.48 -9.37
CA TYR A 132 -8.99 -18.82 -7.97
C TYR A 132 -7.70 -18.67 -7.15
N ASP A 133 -7.86 -18.50 -5.84
CA ASP A 133 -6.73 -18.50 -4.92
C ASP A 133 -6.83 -19.65 -3.93
N THR A 134 -5.73 -20.34 -3.64
CA THR A 134 -5.62 -21.21 -2.46
C THR A 134 -4.80 -20.51 -1.40
N MET A 135 -5.28 -20.53 -0.16
CA MET A 135 -4.75 -19.70 0.92
C MET A 135 -4.49 -20.53 2.17
N LYS A 136 -3.48 -20.11 2.92
CA LYS A 136 -3.21 -20.55 4.29
C LYS A 136 -2.97 -19.34 5.17
N MET A 137 -3.72 -19.24 6.26
CA MET A 137 -3.43 -18.26 7.31
C MET A 137 -2.42 -18.85 8.26
N VAL A 138 -1.19 -18.36 8.18
CA VAL A 138 -0.02 -18.93 8.87
C VAL A 138 0.20 -18.30 10.25
N SER A 139 -0.34 -17.10 10.45
CA SER A 139 -0.40 -16.44 11.75
C SER A 139 -1.63 -15.54 11.82
N THR A 140 -1.86 -14.90 12.98
CA THR A 140 -2.91 -13.90 13.07
C THR A 140 -2.69 -12.75 12.11
N ASP A 141 -1.49 -12.41 11.68
CA ASP A 141 -1.25 -11.19 10.89
C ASP A 141 -0.81 -11.46 9.44
N VAL A 142 -0.73 -12.74 9.05
CA VAL A 142 -0.20 -13.18 7.76
C VAL A 142 -1.08 -14.27 7.14
N ILE A 143 -1.53 -14.01 5.91
CA ILE A 143 -2.04 -15.04 5.00
C ILE A 143 -1.03 -15.18 3.86
N LEU A 144 -0.69 -16.41 3.52
CA LEU A 144 0.00 -16.73 2.27
C LEU A 144 -1.03 -17.29 1.29
N TYR A 145 -0.99 -16.84 0.05
CA TYR A 145 -1.85 -17.39 -1.00
C TYR A 145 -1.08 -17.68 -2.27
N ARG A 146 -1.59 -18.66 -3.01
CA ARG A 146 -1.19 -18.96 -4.38
C ARG A 146 -2.33 -18.57 -5.32
N GLY A 147 -2.01 -17.77 -6.33
CA GLY A 147 -2.95 -17.40 -7.39
C GLY A 147 -2.86 -18.37 -8.56
N TYR A 148 -4.02 -18.80 -9.07
CA TYR A 148 -4.13 -19.75 -10.18
C TYR A 148 -5.01 -19.20 -11.29
N THR A 149 -4.65 -19.54 -12.53
CA THR A 149 -5.51 -19.36 -13.71
C THR A 149 -6.13 -20.70 -14.11
N GLY A 150 -7.44 -20.73 -14.35
CA GLY A 150 -8.21 -21.92 -14.72
C GLY A 150 -9.14 -22.38 -13.59
N GLN A 151 -9.58 -23.65 -13.65
CA GLN A 151 -10.53 -24.21 -12.68
C GLN A 151 -9.83 -25.02 -11.59
N PHE A 152 -10.26 -24.86 -10.34
CA PHE A 152 -9.79 -25.68 -9.24
C PHE A 152 -10.23 -27.15 -9.44
N PRO A 153 -9.37 -28.16 -9.20
CA PRO A 153 -7.99 -28.05 -8.68
C PRO A 153 -6.89 -28.04 -9.77
N GLY A 154 -7.24 -28.06 -11.06
CA GLY A 154 -6.31 -28.24 -12.18
C GLY A 154 -5.70 -26.96 -12.77
N GLY A 155 -5.95 -25.79 -12.19
CA GLY A 155 -5.43 -24.51 -12.71
C GLY A 155 -3.90 -24.40 -12.74
N ARG A 156 -3.37 -23.51 -13.58
CA ARG A 156 -1.93 -23.20 -13.63
C ARG A 156 -1.58 -22.15 -12.58
N ARG A 157 -0.62 -22.46 -11.70
CA ARG A 157 -0.12 -21.49 -10.70
C ARG A 157 0.59 -20.33 -11.39
N GLY A 158 0.25 -19.12 -10.98
CA GLY A 158 0.93 -17.88 -11.36
C GLY A 158 2.04 -17.51 -10.38
N TRP A 159 1.69 -17.30 -9.11
CA TRP A 159 2.61 -16.86 -8.05
C TRP A 159 2.08 -17.17 -6.65
N THR A 160 2.96 -17.03 -5.66
CA THR A 160 2.69 -17.02 -4.22
C THR A 160 2.97 -15.63 -3.65
N ALA A 161 2.08 -15.13 -2.80
CA ALA A 161 2.16 -13.78 -2.25
C ALA A 161 1.61 -13.69 -0.82
N PRO A 162 2.12 -12.75 0.00
CA PRO A 162 1.56 -12.49 1.31
C PRO A 162 0.43 -11.44 1.27
N LEU A 163 -0.50 -11.64 2.19
CA LEU A 163 -1.56 -10.73 2.58
C LEU A 163 -1.36 -10.39 4.07
N LEU A 164 -1.17 -9.11 4.39
CA LEU A 164 -0.77 -8.65 5.71
C LEU A 164 -1.81 -7.68 6.29
N ARG A 165 -1.97 -7.70 7.61
CA ARG A 165 -2.72 -6.65 8.35
C ARG A 165 -1.87 -5.91 9.37
N ARG A 166 -0.64 -6.35 9.61
CA ARG A 166 0.38 -5.64 10.40
C ARG A 166 1.60 -5.35 9.54
N TYR A 167 2.05 -4.10 9.50
CA TYR A 167 3.19 -3.65 8.69
C TYR A 167 3.76 -2.33 9.24
N GLY A 168 4.94 -1.93 8.75
CA GLY A 168 5.60 -0.70 9.15
C GLY A 168 5.08 0.54 8.42
N PHE A 169 5.55 1.72 8.85
CA PHE A 169 5.23 3.00 8.21
C PHE A 169 5.76 3.10 6.77
N GLY A 170 6.84 2.39 6.44
CA GLY A 170 7.39 2.33 5.08
C GLY A 170 6.50 1.61 4.06
N GLN A 171 5.38 1.06 4.51
CA GLN A 171 4.37 0.43 3.68
C GLN A 171 3.04 1.19 3.76
N ALA A 172 2.95 2.37 4.38
CA ALA A 172 1.70 3.08 4.58
C ALA A 172 0.95 3.35 3.26
N GLY A 173 -0.38 3.17 3.28
CA GLY A 173 -1.28 3.66 2.23
C GLY A 173 -1.87 5.02 2.57
N VAL A 174 -2.76 5.53 1.72
CA VAL A 174 -3.43 6.83 1.91
C VAL A 174 -4.24 6.86 3.20
N ASP A 175 -5.05 5.84 3.46
CA ASP A 175 -5.86 5.75 4.69
C ASP A 175 -4.98 5.75 5.96
N ASP A 176 -3.79 5.14 5.86
CA ASP A 176 -2.80 5.11 6.95
C ASP A 176 -2.14 6.49 7.12
N HIS A 177 -1.77 7.16 6.03
CA HIS A 177 -1.22 8.53 6.03
C HIS A 177 -2.18 9.53 6.65
N GLU A 178 -3.45 9.52 6.26
CA GLU A 178 -4.47 10.40 6.86
C GLU A 178 -4.62 10.14 8.36
N ALA A 179 -4.54 8.88 8.79
CA ALA A 179 -4.59 8.51 10.20
C ALA A 179 -3.35 8.95 10.98
N LEU A 180 -2.18 9.00 10.34
CA LEU A 180 -0.94 9.55 10.91
C LEU A 180 -1.02 11.08 11.00
N VAL A 181 -1.50 11.77 9.95
CA VAL A 181 -1.64 13.24 9.93
C VAL A 181 -2.53 13.73 11.07
N ARG A 182 -3.63 13.02 11.37
CA ARG A 182 -4.52 13.36 12.50
C ARG A 182 -3.84 13.32 13.88
N ARG A 183 -2.71 12.62 14.01
CA ARG A 183 -1.91 12.51 15.24
C ARG A 183 -0.70 13.45 15.24
N ALA A 184 -0.41 14.09 14.11
CA ALA A 184 0.77 14.90 13.92
C ALA A 184 0.53 16.36 14.31
N THR A 185 1.63 17.08 14.55
CA THR A 185 1.64 18.46 15.04
C THR A 185 2.27 19.41 14.01
N ALA A 186 2.28 20.71 14.29
CA ALA A 186 2.92 21.68 13.40
C ALA A 186 4.45 21.51 13.33
N VAL A 187 5.02 21.71 12.15
CA VAL A 187 6.48 21.69 11.94
C VAL A 187 7.08 23.06 12.30
N SER A 188 8.31 23.06 12.79
CA SER A 188 9.11 24.27 13.02
C SER A 188 10.37 24.22 12.17
N ARG A 189 11.04 25.35 11.96
CA ARG A 189 12.29 25.42 11.19
C ARG A 189 13.36 24.44 11.69
N ARG A 190 13.49 24.28 13.01
CA ARG A 190 14.43 23.33 13.63
C ARG A 190 14.10 21.89 13.23
N HIS A 191 12.82 21.53 13.15
CA HIS A 191 12.41 20.17 12.80
C HIS A 191 12.79 19.80 11.37
N LEU A 192 12.94 20.77 10.47
CA LEU A 192 13.27 20.52 9.06
C LEU A 192 14.75 20.22 8.81
N LEU A 193 15.66 20.72 9.66
CA LEU A 193 17.10 20.65 9.39
C LEU A 193 17.58 19.20 9.20
N GLY A 194 18.44 19.02 8.20
CA GLY A 194 19.02 17.72 7.85
C GLY A 194 18.53 17.22 6.49
N ARG A 195 18.72 15.91 6.27
CA ARG A 195 18.37 15.22 5.03
C ARG A 195 17.25 14.23 5.29
N TRP A 196 16.33 14.14 4.34
CA TRP A 196 15.13 13.33 4.44
C TRP A 196 14.92 12.53 3.16
N ARG A 197 14.65 11.23 3.28
CA ARG A 197 14.08 10.44 2.20
C ARG A 197 12.60 10.76 2.07
N MET A 198 12.17 11.10 0.86
CA MET A 198 10.78 11.34 0.51
C MET A 198 10.17 10.11 -0.12
N ASP A 199 9.10 9.62 0.50
CA ASP A 199 8.23 8.60 -0.05
C ASP A 199 6.92 9.23 -0.53
N LEU A 200 6.51 8.97 -1.77
CA LEU A 200 5.14 9.24 -2.22
C LEU A 200 4.22 8.16 -1.69
N VAL A 201 3.13 8.58 -1.05
CA VAL A 201 2.07 7.66 -0.62
C VAL A 201 1.01 7.63 -1.71
N HIS A 202 0.89 6.48 -2.37
CA HIS A 202 -0.05 6.29 -3.47
C HIS A 202 -0.89 5.03 -3.22
N GLY A 203 -2.20 5.25 -3.16
CA GLY A 203 -3.17 4.19 -2.92
C GLY A 203 -2.94 3.40 -1.65
N ARG A 204 -2.39 2.19 -1.76
CA ARG A 204 -2.10 1.32 -0.62
C ARG A 204 -0.62 1.22 -0.29
N GLN A 205 0.30 1.84 -1.01
CA GLN A 205 1.73 1.70 -0.73
C GLN A 205 2.45 3.03 -0.80
N SER A 206 3.70 3.02 -0.35
CA SER A 206 4.61 4.15 -0.42
C SER A 206 5.88 3.77 -1.18
N VAL A 207 6.41 4.72 -1.96
CA VAL A 207 7.62 4.52 -2.78
C VAL A 207 8.56 5.69 -2.60
N GLY A 208 9.83 5.41 -2.32
CA GLY A 208 10.89 6.41 -2.20
C GLY A 208 11.25 7.03 -3.55
N VAL A 209 11.15 8.36 -3.67
CA VAL A 209 11.29 9.08 -4.95
C VAL A 209 12.25 10.27 -4.92
N ALA A 210 12.65 10.77 -3.76
CA ALA A 210 13.53 11.93 -3.67
C ALA A 210 14.24 12.00 -2.32
N HIS A 211 15.24 12.87 -2.25
CA HIS A 211 15.79 13.37 -0.98
C HIS A 211 15.50 14.86 -0.85
N LEU A 212 15.02 15.28 0.32
CA LEU A 212 14.90 16.68 0.70
C LEU A 212 16.06 17.02 1.63
N THR A 213 16.88 17.99 1.25
CA THR A 213 17.94 18.53 2.12
C THR A 213 17.51 19.91 2.59
N CYS A 214 17.53 20.13 3.89
CA CYS A 214 17.22 21.40 4.53
C CYS A 214 18.40 21.88 5.36
N SER A 215 18.93 23.05 5.04
CA SER A 215 20.05 23.66 5.76
C SER A 215 19.73 25.11 6.15
N SER A 216 20.42 25.63 7.15
CA SER A 216 20.29 27.04 7.55
C SER A 216 21.67 27.63 7.80
N SER A 217 21.91 28.82 7.27
CA SER A 217 23.09 29.62 7.57
C SER A 217 22.87 30.35 8.89
N THR A 218 23.24 29.73 10.02
CA THR A 218 23.33 30.24 11.41
C THR A 218 22.18 31.08 12.03
N ARG A 219 21.47 31.94 11.29
CA ARG A 219 20.22 32.66 11.63
C ARG A 219 19.28 32.92 10.43
N GLY A 220 19.63 32.48 9.22
CA GLY A 220 18.85 32.70 7.99
C GLY A 220 17.62 31.79 7.83
N PRO A 221 16.80 32.02 6.79
CA PRO A 221 15.73 31.08 6.43
C PRO A 221 16.30 29.67 6.22
N VAL A 222 15.46 28.65 6.42
CA VAL A 222 15.83 27.28 6.07
C VAL A 222 15.75 27.16 4.55
N GLU A 223 16.88 26.95 3.91
CA GLU A 223 16.95 26.64 2.49
C GLU A 223 16.64 25.15 2.31
N SER A 224 15.65 24.83 1.49
CA SER A 224 15.30 23.46 1.14
C SER A 224 15.64 23.16 -0.32
N ARG A 225 16.10 21.94 -0.58
CA ARG A 225 16.37 21.43 -1.92
C ARG A 225 15.86 20.01 -2.06
N LEU A 226 14.94 19.80 -3.01
CA LEU A 226 14.45 18.47 -3.33
C LEU A 226 15.19 17.89 -4.54
N GLU A 227 15.74 16.69 -4.37
CA GLU A 227 16.53 15.99 -5.38
C GLU A 227 15.86 14.64 -5.71
N PRO A 228 15.18 14.53 -6.87
CA PRO A 228 14.58 13.27 -7.29
C PRO A 228 15.61 12.14 -7.46
N THR A 229 15.28 10.96 -6.97
CA THR A 229 15.97 9.71 -7.32
C THR A 229 15.59 9.29 -8.73
N ASP A 230 16.26 8.27 -9.30
CA ASP A 230 15.90 7.77 -10.63
C ASP A 230 14.45 7.26 -10.68
N ALA A 231 13.96 6.66 -9.59
CA ALA A 231 12.56 6.26 -9.46
C ALA A 231 11.59 7.47 -9.38
N GLY A 232 12.05 8.62 -8.91
CA GLY A 232 11.26 9.86 -8.86
C GLY A 232 11.26 10.65 -10.17
N ARG A 233 12.25 10.45 -11.05
CA ARG A 233 12.33 11.13 -12.35
C ARG A 233 11.16 10.70 -13.22
N GLY A 234 10.32 11.66 -13.64
CA GLY A 234 9.11 11.41 -14.43
C GLY A 234 7.86 11.07 -13.61
N VAL A 235 8.00 10.84 -12.30
CA VAL A 235 6.87 10.59 -11.36
C VAL A 235 6.55 11.85 -10.56
N LEU A 236 7.57 12.57 -10.10
CA LEU A 236 7.40 13.81 -9.33
C LEU A 236 6.96 14.98 -10.23
N PRO A 237 5.84 15.65 -9.93
CA PRO A 237 5.43 16.85 -10.64
C PRO A 237 6.46 17.98 -10.46
N PRO A 238 6.89 18.69 -11.51
CA PRO A 238 7.82 19.81 -11.38
C PRO A 238 7.34 20.87 -10.37
N ALA A 239 6.04 21.20 -10.38
CA ALA A 239 5.45 22.14 -9.42
C ALA A 239 5.59 21.70 -7.95
N LEU A 240 5.63 20.39 -7.67
CA LEU A 240 5.90 19.90 -6.32
C LEU A 240 7.39 20.05 -5.96
N VAL A 241 8.28 19.82 -6.91
CA VAL A 241 9.73 20.03 -6.71
C VAL A 241 10.00 21.49 -6.39
N ASP A 242 9.40 22.40 -7.14
CA ASP A 242 9.50 23.86 -6.92
C ASP A 242 8.87 24.25 -5.57
N HIS A 243 7.69 23.70 -5.22
CA HIS A 243 7.02 23.94 -3.94
C HIS A 243 7.87 23.56 -2.72
N LEU A 244 8.68 22.50 -2.85
CA LEU A 244 9.54 21.99 -1.77
C LEU A 244 10.98 22.52 -1.85
N THR A 245 11.32 23.34 -2.85
CA THR A 245 12.67 23.88 -3.06
C THR A 245 12.66 25.40 -2.93
N GLY A 246 13.48 25.94 -2.03
CA GLY A 246 13.66 27.37 -1.86
C GLY A 246 13.73 27.81 -0.39
N PRO A 247 13.57 29.12 -0.15
CA PRO A 247 13.70 29.67 1.19
C PRO A 247 12.42 29.47 2.01
N ASP A 248 12.60 29.08 3.27
CA ASP A 248 11.58 28.98 4.32
C ASP A 248 10.40 28.05 4.01
N LEU A 249 10.72 26.76 3.84
CA LEU A 249 9.74 25.69 3.61
C LEU A 249 8.58 25.65 4.62
N VAL A 250 8.77 26.10 5.87
CA VAL A 250 7.68 26.16 6.87
C VAL A 250 6.55 27.10 6.42
N ALA A 251 6.91 28.23 5.80
CA ALA A 251 5.95 29.19 5.27
C ALA A 251 5.35 28.71 3.95
N ALA A 252 6.17 28.09 3.10
CA ALA A 252 5.75 27.60 1.77
C ALA A 252 4.83 26.38 1.86
N ALA A 253 5.06 25.47 2.82
CA ALA A 253 4.32 24.22 2.99
C ALA A 253 3.61 24.16 4.36
N PRO A 254 2.62 25.03 4.63
CA PRO A 254 1.89 25.05 5.90
C PRO A 254 1.09 23.77 6.16
N GLU A 255 0.92 22.90 5.16
CA GLU A 255 0.35 21.55 5.26
C GLU A 255 1.26 20.55 5.98
N LEU A 256 2.57 20.82 6.08
CA LEU A 256 3.53 19.85 6.58
C LEU A 256 3.29 19.63 8.08
N ARG A 257 3.30 18.37 8.50
CA ARG A 257 3.05 17.96 9.89
C ARG A 257 4.19 17.11 10.40
N ARG A 258 4.52 17.31 11.68
CA ARG A 258 5.51 16.52 12.41
C ARG A 258 4.81 15.40 13.18
N LEU A 259 5.16 14.16 12.88
CA LEU A 259 4.77 13.05 13.75
C LEU A 259 5.74 12.93 14.93
N ASP A 260 7.05 12.98 14.65
CA ASP A 260 8.13 13.01 15.63
C ASP A 260 9.42 13.57 14.99
N ASP A 261 10.59 13.38 15.61
CA ASP A 261 11.86 13.96 15.11
C ASP A 261 12.37 13.35 13.80
N ASP A 262 11.90 12.15 13.45
CA ASP A 262 12.40 11.39 12.28
C ASP A 262 11.34 11.19 11.19
N LEU A 263 10.12 11.67 11.40
CA LEU A 263 9.05 11.55 10.42
C LEU A 263 8.18 12.81 10.31
N LEU A 264 8.15 13.36 9.10
CA LEU A 264 7.22 14.41 8.69
C LEU A 264 6.24 13.87 7.63
N LEU A 265 5.05 14.46 7.60
CA LEU A 265 3.93 14.07 6.75
C LEU A 265 3.45 15.30 5.99
N GLY A 266 3.32 15.19 4.66
CA GLY A 266 2.87 16.30 3.84
C GLY A 266 1.70 15.94 2.92
N THR A 267 0.96 16.96 2.51
CA THR A 267 -0.16 16.85 1.57
C THR A 267 -0.17 18.07 0.66
N TRP A 268 0.39 17.94 -0.53
CA TRP A 268 0.40 19.02 -1.50
C TRP A 268 -0.89 19.01 -2.32
N VAL A 269 -1.55 20.16 -2.45
CA VAL A 269 -2.78 20.32 -3.24
C VAL A 269 -2.49 21.17 -4.45
N THR A 270 -2.79 20.65 -5.65
CA THR A 270 -2.52 21.35 -6.89
C THR A 270 -3.51 22.50 -7.11
N ASP A 271 -3.07 23.53 -7.83
CA ASP A 271 -3.96 24.59 -8.32
C ASP A 271 -4.71 24.23 -9.61
N LEU A 272 -4.50 23.02 -10.14
CA LEU A 272 -5.15 22.58 -11.38
C LEU A 272 -6.66 22.44 -11.17
N THR A 273 -7.44 23.08 -12.04
CA THR A 273 -8.91 23.07 -12.02
C THR A 273 -9.49 22.78 -13.40
N GLY A 274 -10.79 22.50 -13.44
CA GLY A 274 -11.53 22.34 -14.69
C GLY A 274 -11.49 20.93 -15.29
N PRO A 275 -12.13 20.74 -16.46
CA PRO A 275 -12.35 19.41 -17.05
C PRO A 275 -11.06 18.73 -17.51
N TYR A 276 -10.06 19.50 -17.93
CA TYR A 276 -8.78 18.99 -18.42
C TYR A 276 -7.78 18.63 -17.32
N ALA A 277 -8.02 19.06 -16.07
CA ALA A 277 -7.15 18.68 -14.94
C ALA A 277 -7.10 17.15 -14.77
N ARG A 278 -8.21 16.45 -15.04
CA ARG A 278 -8.26 14.98 -15.05
C ARG A 278 -7.50 14.34 -16.21
N LEU A 279 -7.30 15.03 -17.32
CA LEU A 279 -6.56 14.52 -18.47
C LEU A 279 -5.05 14.71 -18.24
N VAL A 280 -4.66 15.90 -17.76
CA VAL A 280 -3.28 16.25 -17.39
C VAL A 280 -2.78 15.41 -16.22
N LEU A 281 -3.63 15.14 -15.22
CA LEU A 281 -3.34 14.28 -14.08
C LEU A 281 -3.82 12.83 -14.27
N GLY A 282 -4.46 12.54 -15.41
CA GLY A 282 -5.05 11.23 -15.72
C GLY A 282 -4.01 10.20 -16.12
N GLY A 283 -2.92 10.65 -16.75
CA GLY A 283 -1.76 9.81 -17.04
C GLY A 283 -0.95 9.42 -15.80
N SER A 284 -1.19 10.05 -14.65
CA SER A 284 -0.50 9.81 -13.36
C SER A 284 -1.39 9.15 -12.31
N LEU A 285 -2.50 8.53 -12.73
CA LEU A 285 -3.40 7.75 -11.88
C LEU A 285 -2.63 6.55 -11.32
N PRO A 286 -2.06 6.71 -10.12
CA PRO A 286 -2.87 6.89 -8.91
C PRO A 286 -2.31 7.89 -7.88
N LEU A 287 -1.39 8.76 -8.29
CA LEU A 287 -0.67 9.66 -7.38
C LEU A 287 -1.57 10.75 -6.79
N PHE A 288 -2.58 11.18 -7.56
CA PHE A 288 -3.46 12.29 -7.21
C PHE A 288 -4.84 11.84 -6.73
N ARG A 289 -5.22 12.31 -5.55
CA ARG A 289 -6.55 12.11 -4.97
C ARG A 289 -7.44 13.33 -5.21
N PRO A 290 -8.65 13.16 -5.76
CA PRO A 290 -9.61 14.25 -5.81
C PRO A 290 -9.93 14.76 -4.41
N THR A 291 -9.83 16.07 -4.21
CA THR A 291 -10.23 16.76 -2.98
C THR A 291 -11.08 17.99 -3.33
N LYS A 292 -11.59 18.68 -2.31
CA LYS A 292 -12.34 19.93 -2.46
C LYS A 292 -11.70 21.02 -1.61
N ASP A 293 -11.63 22.23 -2.14
CA ASP A 293 -11.28 23.40 -1.33
C ASP A 293 -12.45 23.85 -0.44
N ALA A 294 -12.20 24.85 0.42
CA ALA A 294 -13.22 25.44 1.31
C ALA A 294 -14.45 26.01 0.57
N ARG A 295 -14.33 26.28 -0.73
CA ARG A 295 -15.42 26.77 -1.61
C ARG A 295 -16.07 25.65 -2.42
N GLY A 296 -15.73 24.39 -2.14
CA GLY A 296 -16.28 23.20 -2.80
C GLY A 296 -15.71 22.94 -4.20
N ARG A 297 -14.72 23.72 -4.67
CA ARG A 297 -14.11 23.49 -5.99
C ARG A 297 -13.23 22.25 -5.95
N ARG A 298 -13.35 21.41 -6.98
CA ARG A 298 -12.52 20.22 -7.12
C ARG A 298 -11.05 20.60 -7.28
N ARG A 299 -10.20 19.88 -6.59
CA ARG A 299 -8.74 19.98 -6.54
C ARG A 299 -8.15 18.57 -6.50
N PHE A 300 -6.82 18.47 -6.55
CA PHE A 300 -6.12 17.20 -6.47
C PHE A 300 -5.02 17.27 -5.42
N ALA A 301 -4.98 16.29 -4.52
CA ALA A 301 -3.99 16.18 -3.46
C ALA A 301 -3.00 15.05 -3.76
N LEU A 302 -1.75 15.24 -3.35
CA LEU A 302 -0.69 14.25 -3.37
C LEU A 302 -0.12 14.15 -1.96
N HIS A 303 0.02 12.92 -1.46
CA HIS A 303 0.47 12.64 -0.11
C HIS A 303 1.92 12.15 -0.14
N TYR A 304 2.71 12.58 0.84
CA TYR A 304 4.10 12.16 0.97
C TYR A 304 4.51 12.06 2.44
N MET A 305 5.56 11.28 2.67
CA MET A 305 6.23 11.11 3.95
C MET A 305 7.71 11.48 3.79
N LEU A 306 8.27 12.18 4.77
CA LEU A 306 9.69 12.51 4.85
C LEU A 306 10.27 11.77 6.05
N THR A 307 11.06 10.74 5.78
CA THR A 307 11.78 9.98 6.81
C THR A 307 13.19 10.51 6.89
N ARG A 308 13.69 10.82 8.08
CA ARG A 308 15.06 11.31 8.25
C ARG A 308 16.06 10.27 7.74
N ASP A 309 17.00 10.69 6.90
CA ASP A 309 18.13 9.84 6.52
C ASP A 309 19.05 9.70 7.75
N ALA A 310 19.40 8.47 8.10
CA ALA A 310 20.35 8.18 9.18
C ALA A 310 21.76 8.65 8.85
#